data_AF-A0A1Z4LKC3-F1
#
_entry.id   AF-A0A1Z4LKC3-F1
#
_cell.length_a   1.000
_cell.length_b   1.000
_cell.length_c   1.000
_cell.angle_alpha   90.00
_cell.angle_beta   90.00
_cell.angle_gamma   90.00
#
_symmetry.space_group_name_H-M   'P 1'
#
loop_
_entity.id
_entity.type
_entity.pdbx_description
1 polymer ?
#
loop_
_entity_poly.entity_id
_entity_poly.type
_entity_poly.pdbx_seq_one_letter_code
_entity_poly.pdbx_strand_id
1 'polypeptide(L)' 'MPKVKRDEIREERISMEAVVDAYNEDERAMGWYYYLFRTDCSFPFKRCR' A
#
# COMPACT_ATOMS: atom_id res chain seq x y z
N MET A 1 -17.77 -6.49 -9.19
CA MET A 1 -17.27 -5.16 -9.60
C MET A 1 -16.80 -4.40 -8.37
N PRO A 2 -15.69 -3.67 -8.43
CA PRO A 2 -15.21 -2.90 -7.28
C PRO A 2 -16.25 -1.85 -6.86
N LYS A 3 -16.51 -1.75 -5.56
CA LYS A 3 -17.42 -0.73 -4.98
C LYS A 3 -16.84 0.68 -5.02
N VAL A 4 -15.54 0.80 -5.21
CA VAL A 4 -14.80 2.07 -5.18
C VAL A 4 -14.40 2.44 -6.60
N LYS A 5 -14.52 3.72 -6.95
CA LYS A 5 -14.01 4.24 -8.22
C LYS A 5 -12.50 4.07 -8.28
N ARG A 6 -12.00 3.70 -9.45
CA ARG A 6 -10.55 3.63 -9.69
C ARG A 6 -9.97 5.03 -9.58
N ASP A 7 -8.91 5.17 -8.79
CA ASP A 7 -8.14 6.40 -8.62
C ASP A 7 -6.76 6.15 -9.22
N GLU A 8 -6.48 6.76 -10.36
CA GLU A 8 -5.24 6.50 -11.12
C GLU A 8 -4.00 6.87 -10.33
N ILE A 9 -4.05 7.93 -9.52
CA ILE A 9 -2.93 8.37 -8.68
C ILE A 9 -2.66 7.33 -7.60
N ARG A 10 -3.72 6.77 -7.01
CA ARG A 10 -3.58 5.68 -6.03
C ARG A 10 -3.00 4.44 -6.67
N GLU A 11 -3.48 4.05 -7.85
CA GLU A 11 -2.99 2.85 -8.56
C GLU A 11 -1.53 2.99 -8.99
N GLU A 12 -1.14 4.15 -9.52
CA GLU A 12 0.23 4.46 -9.88
C GLU A 12 1.16 4.39 -8.66
N ARG A 13 0.74 4.96 -7.52
CA ARG A 13 1.50 4.86 -6.27
C ARG A 13 1.65 3.42 -5.78
N ILE A 14 0.62 2.60 -5.94
CA ILE A 14 0.69 1.18 -5.58
C ILE A 14 1.72 0.47 -6.47
N SER A 15 1.65 0.64 -7.80
CA SER A 15 2.54 -0.07 -8.73
C SER A 15 3.99 0.43 -8.69
N MET A 16 4.19 1.74 -8.49
CA MET A 16 5.50 2.39 -8.58
C MET A 16 6.18 2.60 -7.23
N GLU A 17 5.48 2.44 -6.11
CA GLU A 17 6.07 2.60 -4.77
C GLU A 17 5.81 1.42 -3.82
N ALA A 18 4.62 0.83 -3.82
CA ALA A 18 4.24 -0.17 -2.81
C ALA A 18 4.59 -1.63 -3.19
N VAL A 19 4.43 -2.00 -4.46
CA VAL A 19 4.66 -3.38 -4.95
C VAL A 19 5.56 -3.41 -6.18
N VAL A 20 6.58 -2.55 -6.19
CA VAL A 20 7.58 -2.46 -7.27
C VAL A 20 8.30 -3.79 -7.41
N ASP A 21 8.42 -4.27 -8.66
CA ASP A 21 9.13 -5.50 -9.03
C ASP A 21 8.73 -6.75 -8.23
N ALA A 22 7.49 -6.79 -7.74
CA ALA A 22 6.95 -7.95 -7.05
C ALA A 22 6.27 -8.90 -8.05
N TYR A 23 6.83 -10.09 -8.22
CA TYR A 23 6.37 -11.12 -9.17
C TYR A 23 5.49 -12.18 -8.50
N ASN A 24 5.61 -12.37 -7.19
CA ASN A 24 4.79 -13.31 -6.42
C ASN A 24 4.02 -12.65 -5.27
N GLU A 25 3.18 -13.42 -4.59
CA GLU A 25 2.33 -12.92 -3.50
C GLU A 25 3.11 -12.52 -2.24
N ASP A 26 4.18 -13.25 -1.92
CA ASP A 26 5.04 -12.98 -0.76
C ASP A 26 5.79 -11.65 -0.91
N GLU A 27 6.35 -11.41 -2.10
CA GLU A 27 7.01 -10.15 -2.45
C GLU A 27 6.05 -8.97 -2.37
N ARG A 28 4.80 -9.14 -2.82
CA ARG A 28 3.78 -8.10 -2.71
C ARG A 28 3.43 -7.82 -1.25
N ALA A 29 3.33 -8.85 -0.41
CA ALA A 29 3.09 -8.68 1.02
C ALA A 29 4.24 -7.91 1.70
N MET A 30 5.48 -8.27 1.37
CA MET A 30 6.69 -7.57 1.85
C MET A 30 6.75 -6.12 1.37
N GLY A 31 6.42 -5.86 0.11
CA GLY A 31 6.35 -4.51 -0.45
C GLY A 31 5.39 -3.62 0.32
N TRP A 32 4.16 -4.10 0.57
CA TRP A 32 3.19 -3.38 1.40
C TRP A 32 3.69 -3.14 2.83
N TYR A 33 4.32 -4.14 3.44
CA TYR A 33 4.86 -4.01 4.80
C TYR A 33 5.89 -2.88 4.88
N TYR A 34 6.87 -2.85 3.98
CA TYR A 34 7.88 -1.79 3.95
C TYR A 34 7.32 -0.44 3.53
N TYR A 35 6.39 -0.42 2.57
CA TYR A 35 5.72 0.79 2.14
C TYR A 35 4.99 1.45 3.32
N LEU A 36 4.19 0.71 4.08
CA LEU A 36 3.45 1.25 5.24
C LEU A 36 4.39 1.63 6.39
N PHE A 37 5.45 0.86 6.61
CA PHE A 37 6.47 1.19 7.61
C PHE A 37 7.19 2.50 7.26
N ARG A 38 7.52 2.72 5.98
CA ARG A 38 8.17 3.94 5.49
C ARG A 38 7.23 5.13 5.43
N THR A 39 5.96 4.91 5.09
CA THR A 39 4.95 5.95 4.95
C THR A 39 4.38 6.30 6.32
N ASP A 40 5.27 6.73 7.22
CA ASP A 40 5.07 7.30 8.55
C ASP A 40 3.69 7.03 9.17
N CYS A 41 3.32 5.76 9.24
CA CYS A 41 2.15 5.32 9.99
C CYS A 41 2.57 5.48 11.45
N SER A 42 2.32 6.66 12.01
CA SER A 42 2.75 7.02 13.35
C SER A 42 2.14 6.05 14.37
N PHE A 43 2.90 5.02 14.75
CA PHE A 43 2.50 4.07 15.76
C PHE A 43 3.11 4.43 17.12
N PRO A 44 2.34 4.33 18.22
CA PRO A 44 0.91 4.03 18.28
C PRO A 44 0.03 5.24 17.90
N PHE A 45 -0.97 5.05 17.03
CA PHE A 45 -2.02 6.05 16.79
C PHE A 45 -3.32 5.69 17.50
N LYS A 46 -4.12 6.70 17.85
CA LYS A 46 -5.47 6.48 18.37
C LYS A 46 -6.40 6.11 17.22
N ARG A 47 -7.09 4.98 17.33
CA ARG A 47 -8.21 4.68 16.43
C ARG A 47 -9.29 5.74 16.62
N CYS A 48 -9.52 6.59 15.62
CA CYS A 48 -10.70 7.46 15.59
C CYS A 48 -11.95 6.57 15.61
N ARG A 49 -12.83 6.79 16.60
CA ARG A 49 -14.09 6.09 16.76
C ARG A 49 -15.21 6.85 16.08
#